data_AF-A0A352IYL2-F1
#
_entry.id   AF-A0A352IYL2-F1
#
_cell.length_a   1.000
_cell.length_b   1.000
_cell.length_c   1.000
_cell.angle_alpha   90.00
_cell.angle_beta   90.00
_cell.angle_gamma   90.00
#
_symmetry.space_group_name_H-M   'P 1'
#
loop_
_entity.id
_entity.type
_entity.pdbx_description
1 polymer ?
#
loop_
_entity_poly.entity_id
_entity_poly.type
_entity_poly.pdbx_seq_one_letter_code
_entity_poly.pdbx_strand_id
1 'polypeptide(L)'
;NASKVAVIQSVRDALLQRQRDFRQAPGLVADGRDMGTVVFPDAPVKIFLTASAEERAQRRYSQLKDAGVDVNIDALLEEIRVRDERDMNRSAAPLKPADDAQVIDSTGLSIEEVLDRCMAAAGQA
;
A
#
# COMPACT_ATOMS: atom_id res chain seq x y z
N ASN A 1 6.07 4.47 12.73
CA ASN A 1 6.82 3.47 13.52
C ASN A 1 7.09 2.14 12.78
N ALA A 2 6.19 1.58 11.95
CA ALA A 2 6.49 0.34 11.20
C ALA A 2 7.60 0.46 10.13
N SER A 3 7.67 1.56 9.37
CA SER A 3 8.68 1.75 8.31
C SER A 3 10.13 1.80 8.83
N LYS A 4 10.33 2.17 10.10
CA LYS A 4 11.65 2.16 10.75
C LYS A 4 12.15 0.75 11.08
N VAL A 5 11.24 -0.18 11.37
CA VAL A 5 11.58 -1.58 11.68
C VAL A 5 11.69 -2.39 10.39
N ALA A 6 10.89 -2.06 9.39
CA ALA A 6 10.79 -2.80 8.12
C ALA A 6 12.08 -2.80 7.27
N VAL A 7 13.10 -2.02 7.63
CA VAL A 7 14.43 -2.02 6.98
C VAL A 7 15.35 -3.13 7.49
N ILE A 8 15.02 -3.76 8.63
CA ILE A 8 15.86 -4.81 9.24
C ILE A 8 15.56 -6.15 8.55
N GLN A 9 16.50 -6.64 7.73
CA GLN A 9 16.30 -7.84 6.91
C GLN A 9 15.92 -9.08 7.74
N SER A 10 16.58 -9.34 8.86
CA SER A 10 16.29 -10.51 9.71
C SER A 10 14.88 -10.51 10.27
N VAL A 11 14.30 -9.33 10.56
CA VAL A 11 12.90 -9.20 10.98
C VAL A 11 11.97 -9.52 9.82
N ARG A 12 12.29 -9.08 8.59
CA ARG A 12 11.50 -9.42 7.40
C ARG A 12 11.52 -10.92 7.12
N ASP A 13 12.70 -11.54 7.18
CA ASP A 13 12.88 -12.97 6.92
C ASP A 13 12.05 -13.81 7.90
N ALA A 14 12.06 -13.43 9.18
CA ALA A 14 11.28 -14.08 10.23
C ALA A 14 9.75 -13.97 10.02
N LEU A 15 9.28 -12.94 9.32
CA LEU A 15 7.86 -12.71 9.03
C LEU A 15 7.42 -13.23 7.66
N LEU A 16 8.36 -13.54 6.76
CA LEU A 16 8.05 -13.89 5.37
C LEU A 16 7.20 -15.16 5.28
N GLN A 17 7.58 -16.22 6.00
CA GLN A 17 6.82 -17.47 5.98
C GLN A 17 5.41 -17.27 6.54
N ARG A 18 5.30 -16.56 7.67
CA ARG A 18 3.99 -16.23 8.27
C ARG A 18 3.08 -15.52 7.28
N GLN A 19 3.58 -14.57 6.49
CA GLN A 19 2.77 -13.89 5.45
C GLN A 19 2.32 -14.87 4.37
N ARG A 20 3.21 -15.76 3.91
CA ARG A 20 2.89 -16.77 2.89
C ARG A 20 1.85 -17.78 3.37
N ASP A 21 1.85 -18.11 4.65
CA ASP A 21 0.90 -19.06 5.25
C ASP A 21 -0.56 -18.56 5.22
N PHE A 22 -0.81 -17.26 5.00
CA PHE A 22 -2.16 -16.71 4.77
C PHE A 22 -2.73 -17.07 3.38
N ARG A 23 -1.90 -17.52 2.43
CA ARG A 23 -2.37 -17.95 1.11
C ARG A 23 -3.02 -19.32 1.23
N GLN A 24 -4.33 -19.31 1.45
CA GLN A 24 -5.16 -20.50 1.61
C GLN A 24 -6.35 -20.46 0.65
N ALA A 25 -6.96 -21.60 0.40
CA ALA A 25 -8.21 -21.65 -0.36
C ALA A 25 -9.35 -20.94 0.42
N PRO A 26 -10.31 -20.28 -0.27
CA PRO A 26 -10.46 -20.20 -1.73
C PRO A 26 -9.57 -19.14 -2.42
N GLY A 27 -8.87 -18.29 -1.65
CA GLY A 27 -7.99 -17.25 -2.18
C GLY A 27 -7.56 -16.27 -1.09
N LEU A 28 -6.76 -15.27 -1.48
CA LEU A 28 -6.23 -14.24 -0.59
C LEU A 28 -6.17 -12.89 -1.30
N VAL A 29 -6.65 -11.84 -0.64
CA VAL A 29 -6.29 -10.45 -0.95
C VAL A 29 -5.23 -10.00 0.04
N ALA A 30 -4.02 -9.69 -0.46
CA ALA A 30 -2.89 -9.29 0.37
C ALA A 30 -2.59 -7.79 0.19
N ASP A 31 -2.76 -7.00 1.26
CA ASP A 31 -2.40 -5.58 1.30
C ASP A 31 -1.01 -5.39 1.94
N GLY A 32 -0.15 -4.61 1.28
CA GLY A 32 1.19 -4.32 1.78
C GLY A 32 2.04 -3.51 0.81
N ARG A 33 3.35 -3.46 1.06
CA ARG A 33 4.30 -2.65 0.26
C ARG A 33 5.02 -3.45 -0.82
N ASP A 34 5.30 -4.72 -0.56
CA ASP A 34 6.09 -5.61 -1.44
C ASP A 34 5.41 -6.97 -1.66
N MET A 35 4.08 -6.98 -1.61
CA MET A 35 3.28 -8.20 -1.78
C MET A 35 3.51 -8.81 -3.16
N GLY A 36 3.39 -8.02 -4.24
CA GLY A 36 3.55 -8.51 -5.62
C GLY A 36 5.01 -8.63 -6.09
N THR A 37 5.99 -8.14 -5.33
CA THR A 37 7.42 -8.13 -5.72
C THR A 37 8.28 -9.10 -4.90
N VAL A 38 7.90 -9.39 -3.65
CA VAL A 38 8.71 -10.22 -2.73
C VAL A 38 7.90 -11.34 -2.07
N VAL A 39 6.75 -11.01 -1.47
CA VAL A 39 5.99 -11.99 -0.67
C VAL A 39 5.33 -13.03 -1.58
N PHE A 40 4.65 -12.54 -2.62
CA PHE A 40 3.82 -13.27 -3.59
C PHE A 40 4.16 -12.84 -5.04
N PRO A 41 5.40 -13.04 -5.51
CA PRO A 41 5.82 -12.64 -6.86
C PRO A 41 5.08 -13.41 -7.97
N ASP A 42 4.48 -14.54 -7.64
CA ASP A 42 3.66 -15.39 -8.51
C ASP A 42 2.15 -15.09 -8.44
N ALA A 43 1.75 -14.01 -7.75
CA ALA A 43 0.34 -13.63 -7.67
C ALA A 43 -0.24 -13.37 -9.08
N PRO A 44 -1.39 -13.97 -9.44
CA PRO A 44 -1.98 -13.83 -10.77
C PRO A 44 -2.56 -12.44 -11.03
N VAL A 45 -2.90 -11.70 -9.96
CA VAL A 45 -3.41 -10.33 -10.01
C VAL A 45 -2.57 -9.48 -9.06
N LYS A 46 -2.03 -8.37 -9.57
CA LYS A 46 -1.21 -7.43 -8.80
C LYS A 46 -1.69 -6.02 -9.08
N ILE A 47 -2.04 -5.29 -8.03
CA ILE A 47 -2.50 -3.91 -8.12
C ILE A 47 -1.52 -3.03 -7.34
N PHE A 48 -1.03 -1.98 -7.98
CA PHE A 48 -0.28 -0.92 -7.32
C PHE A 48 -1.19 0.31 -7.22
N LEU A 49 -1.83 0.47 -6.07
CA LEU A 49 -2.72 1.58 -5.79
C LEU A 49 -1.91 2.80 -5.30
N THR A 50 -2.04 3.92 -6.00
CA THR A 50 -1.36 5.18 -5.67
C THR A 50 -2.35 6.36 -5.60
N ALA A 51 -1.87 7.49 -5.11
CA ALA A 51 -2.52 8.79 -5.13
C ALA A 51 -1.49 9.89 -4.83
N SER A 52 -1.80 11.13 -5.20
CA SER A 52 -1.00 12.29 -4.79
C SER A 52 -0.83 12.35 -3.26
N ALA A 53 0.27 12.95 -2.81
CA ALA A 53 0.52 13.09 -1.37
C ALA A 53 -0.54 14.00 -0.72
N GLU A 54 -0.98 15.01 -1.46
CA GLU A 54 -2.00 15.98 -1.10
C GLU A 54 -3.36 15.30 -0.90
N GLU A 55 -3.79 14.45 -1.83
CA GLU A 55 -5.04 13.70 -1.71
C GLU A 55 -5.00 12.75 -0.51
N ARG A 56 -3.88 12.05 -0.30
CA ARG A 56 -3.71 11.15 0.85
C ARG A 56 -3.71 11.92 2.17
N ALA A 57 -3.08 13.10 2.22
CA ALA A 57 -3.10 13.97 3.39
C ALA A 57 -4.51 14.46 3.69
N GLN A 58 -5.27 14.89 2.68
CA GLN A 58 -6.64 15.34 2.83
C GLN A 58 -7.56 14.23 3.33
N ARG A 59 -7.49 13.03 2.75
CA ARG A 59 -8.26 11.85 3.21
C ARG A 59 -7.94 11.52 4.67
N ARG A 60 -6.65 11.54 5.03
CA ARG A 60 -6.20 11.25 6.40
C ARG A 60 -6.66 12.33 7.39
N TYR A 61 -6.60 13.59 6.99
CA TYR A 61 -7.09 14.72 7.78
C TYR A 61 -8.58 14.57 8.08
N SER A 62 -9.41 14.29 7.07
CA SER A 62 -10.85 14.06 7.25
C SER A 62 -11.12 12.90 8.22
N GLN A 63 -10.44 11.75 8.05
CA GLN A 63 -10.56 10.60 8.96
C GLN A 63 -10.25 10.95 10.43
N LEU A 64 -9.24 11.80 10.65
CA LEU A 64 -8.82 12.20 12.00
C LEU A 64 -9.77 13.23 12.61
N LYS A 65 -10.26 14.18 11.80
CA LYS A 65 -11.31 15.13 12.19
C LYS A 65 -12.59 14.41 12.60
N ASP A 66 -13.04 13.42 11.82
CA ASP A 66 -14.22 12.61 12.10
C ASP A 66 -14.05 11.78 13.39
N ALA A 67 -12.82 11.40 13.71
CA ALA A 67 -12.47 10.73 14.97
C ALA A 67 -12.28 11.70 16.17
N GLY A 68 -12.53 13.01 15.98
CA GLY A 68 -12.38 14.03 17.03
C GLY A 68 -10.92 14.38 17.37
N VAL A 69 -9.97 14.02 16.50
CA VAL A 69 -8.54 14.30 16.69
C VAL A 69 -8.20 15.60 15.95
N ASP A 70 -7.70 16.59 16.69
CA ASP A 70 -7.20 17.81 16.07
C ASP A 70 -5.82 17.57 15.46
N VAL A 71 -5.68 17.89 14.19
CA VAL A 71 -4.46 17.67 13.40
C VAL A 71 -4.25 18.78 12.40
N ASN A 72 -3.00 19.06 12.07
CA ASN A 72 -2.62 20.03 11.04
C ASN A 72 -2.38 19.31 9.70
N ILE A 73 -3.00 19.79 8.63
CA ILE A 73 -2.89 19.19 7.29
C ILE A 73 -1.49 19.30 6.68
N ASP A 74 -0.77 20.41 6.90
CA ASP A 74 0.60 20.59 6.41
C ASP A 74 1.55 19.60 7.10
N ALA A 75 1.35 19.37 8.39
CA ALA A 75 2.12 18.37 9.13
C ALA A 75 1.86 16.94 8.60
N LEU A 76 0.59 16.60 8.31
CA LEU A 76 0.24 15.31 7.72
C LEU A 76 0.84 15.12 6.32
N LEU A 77 0.83 16.16 5.49
CA LEU A 77 1.42 16.13 4.16
C LEU A 77 2.93 15.85 4.25
N GLU A 78 3.64 16.55 5.13
CA GLU A 78 5.07 16.35 5.32
C GLU A 78 5.38 14.94 5.86
N GLU A 79 4.63 14.45 6.84
CA GLU A 79 4.77 13.09 7.35
C GLU A 79 4.58 12.04 6.25
N ILE A 80 3.62 12.25 5.35
CA ILE A 80 3.36 11.37 4.21
C ILE A 80 4.55 11.40 3.24
N ARG A 81 5.04 12.58 2.86
CA ARG A 81 6.18 12.71 1.93
C ARG A 81 7.45 12.05 2.47
N VAL A 82 7.80 12.31 3.73
CA VAL A 82 8.95 11.69 4.40
C VAL A 82 8.79 10.17 4.48
N ARG A 83 7.56 9.68 4.68
CA ARG A 83 7.29 8.24 4.68
C ARG A 83 7.46 7.64 3.29
N ASP A 84 6.93 8.27 2.26
CA ASP A 84 7.02 7.79 0.89
C ASP A 84 8.47 7.71 0.42
N GLU A 85 9.25 8.77 0.68
CA GLU A 85 10.68 8.79 0.38
C GLU A 85 11.42 7.63 1.05
N ARG A 86 11.13 7.35 2.32
CA ARG A 86 11.72 6.21 3.04
C ARG A 86 11.27 4.87 2.48
N ASP A 87 9.98 4.71 2.18
CA ASP A 87 9.42 3.46 1.67
C ASP A 87 9.94 3.17 0.24
N MET A 88 10.17 4.19 -0.59
CA MET A 88 10.69 4.05 -1.95
C MET A 88 12.21 3.83 -2.00
N ASN A 89 12.98 4.50 -1.13
CA ASN A 89 14.45 4.46 -1.16
C ASN A 89 15.08 3.39 -0.25
N ARG A 90 14.27 2.56 0.43
CA ARG A 90 14.83 1.51 1.29
C ARG A 90 15.58 0.45 0.48
N SER A 91 16.73 0.02 1.00
CA SER A 91 17.56 -1.01 0.37
C SER A 91 16.87 -2.38 0.29
N ALA A 92 16.07 -2.72 1.30
CA ALA A 92 15.32 -3.98 1.36
C ALA A 92 13.87 -3.79 0.90
N ALA A 93 13.50 -4.47 -0.19
CA ALA A 93 12.14 -4.53 -0.73
C ALA A 93 11.49 -3.14 -0.97
N PRO A 94 12.09 -2.23 -1.73
CA PRO A 94 11.56 -0.87 -1.94
C PRO A 94 10.11 -0.87 -2.43
N LEU A 95 9.34 0.15 -2.03
CA LEU A 95 7.99 0.38 -2.55
C LEU A 95 8.08 0.75 -4.03
N LYS A 96 7.80 -0.22 -4.89
CA LYS A 96 7.70 -0.05 -6.33
C LYS A 96 6.64 -1.01 -6.89
N PRO A 97 5.98 -0.65 -8.00
CA PRO A 97 5.12 -1.61 -8.71
C PRO A 97 5.95 -2.82 -9.16
N ALA A 98 5.34 -4.00 -9.18
CA ALA A 98 5.88 -5.12 -9.94
C ALA A 98 5.75 -4.82 -11.44
N ASP A 99 6.60 -5.42 -12.27
CA ASP A 99 6.61 -5.16 -13.73
C ASP A 99 5.27 -5.51 -14.39
N ASP A 100 4.54 -6.47 -13.83
CA ASP A 100 3.22 -6.95 -14.25
C ASP A 100 2.07 -6.40 -13.39
N ALA A 101 2.32 -5.40 -12.53
CA ALA A 101 1.27 -4.80 -11.71
C ALA A 101 0.46 -3.76 -12.49
N GLN A 102 -0.87 -3.80 -12.33
CA GLN A 102 -1.73 -2.72 -12.79
C GLN A 102 -1.63 -1.53 -11.83
N VAL A 103 -1.14 -0.40 -12.32
CA VAL A 103 -1.08 0.85 -11.55
C VAL A 103 -2.44 1.54 -11.60
N ILE A 104 -3.02 1.80 -10.43
CA ILE A 104 -4.28 2.52 -10.28
C ILE A 104 -3.99 3.80 -9.49
N ASP A 105 -4.08 4.95 -10.15
CA ASP A 105 -4.08 6.24 -9.46
C ASP A 105 -5.50 6.57 -9.00
N SER A 106 -5.67 6.67 -7.68
CA SER A 106 -6.95 6.97 -7.03
C SER A 106 -7.14 8.47 -6.74
N THR A 107 -6.25 9.34 -7.22
CA THR A 107 -6.38 10.78 -7.04
C THR A 107 -7.70 11.27 -7.63
N GLY A 108 -8.54 11.90 -6.81
CA GLY A 108 -9.86 12.39 -7.20
C GLY A 108 -10.91 11.31 -7.51
N LEU A 109 -10.61 10.03 -7.33
CA LEU A 109 -11.57 8.94 -7.52
C LEU A 109 -12.36 8.63 -6.25
N SER A 110 -13.62 8.24 -6.40
CA SER A 110 -14.43 7.69 -5.32
C SER A 110 -13.99 6.27 -4.97
N ILE A 111 -14.48 5.75 -3.83
CA ILE A 111 -14.22 4.37 -3.41
C ILE A 111 -14.80 3.38 -4.42
N GLU A 112 -15.99 3.66 -4.93
CA GLU A 112 -16.68 2.84 -5.93
C GLU A 112 -15.89 2.79 -7.24
N GLU A 113 -15.40 3.93 -7.74
CA GLU A 113 -14.58 3.97 -8.96
C GLU A 113 -13.26 3.20 -8.80
N VAL A 114 -12.64 3.27 -7.62
CA VAL A 114 -11.43 2.46 -7.32
C VAL A 114 -11.79 0.98 -7.26
N LEU A 115 -12.89 0.62 -6.62
CA LEU A 115 -13.37 -0.76 -6.53
C LEU A 115 -13.62 -1.35 -7.91
N ASP A 116 -14.34 -0.65 -8.77
CA ASP A 116 -14.65 -1.10 -10.14
C ASP A 116 -13.37 -1.34 -10.94
N ARG A 117 -12.37 -0.45 -10.83
CA ARG A 117 -11.07 -0.64 -11.48
C ARG A 117 -10.32 -1.85 -10.93
N CYS A 118 -10.36 -2.07 -9.61
CA CYS A 118 -9.75 -3.25 -8.98
C CYS A 118 -10.43 -4.55 -9.40
N MET A 119 -11.76 -4.56 -9.52
CA MET A 119 -12.53 -5.73 -9.96
C MET A 119 -12.27 -6.04 -11.43
N ALA A 120 -12.20 -5.02 -12.29
CA ALA A 120 -11.81 -5.16 -13.69
C ALA A 120 -10.38 -5.73 -13.82
N ALA A 121 -9.44 -5.23 -13.01
CA ALA A 121 -8.06 -5.75 -12.94
C ALA A 121 -8.01 -7.24 -12.54
N ALA A 122 -8.92 -7.66 -11.66
CA ALA A 122 -9.04 -9.04 -11.20
C ALA A 122 -9.78 -9.96 -12.17
N GLY A 123 -10.28 -9.44 -13.30
CA GLY A 123 -11.10 -10.20 -14.26
C GLY A 123 -12.50 -10.53 -13.73
N GLN A 124 -13.03 -9.71 -12.80
CA GLN A 124 -14.33 -9.90 -12.13
C GLN A 124 -15.33 -8.77 -12.44
N ALA A 125 -15.24 -8.16 -13.63
CA ALA A 125 -16.17 -7.13 -14.10
C ALA A 125 -17.52 -7.71 -14.55
#